data_AF-A0A435TUA5-F1
#
_entry.id   AF-A0A435TUA5-F1
#
_cell.length_a   1.000
_cell.length_b   1.000
_cell.length_c   1.000
_cell.angle_alpha   90.00
_cell.angle_beta   90.00
_cell.angle_gamma   90.00
#
_symmetry.space_group_name_H-M   'P 1'
#
loop_
_entity.id
_entity.type
_entity.pdbx_description
1 polymer ?
#
loop_
_entity_poly.entity_id
_entity_poly.type
_entity_poly.pdbx_seq_one_letter_code
_entity_poly.pdbx_strand_id
1 'polypeptide(L)'
;MTSPKHTLPTHTPYDGSSKLFSIGLKPLDPAAWIEVDGHLLPYLAEKHRLYAEIPERVFVEEDGTRDAQQEVLDLLAAHLPERFP
;
A
#
# COMPACT_ATOMS: atom_id res chain seq x y z
N MET A 1 -16.68 31.82 -6.55
CA MET A 1 -15.35 31.34 -6.14
C MET A 1 -15.56 30.21 -5.16
N THR A 2 -15.65 28.99 -5.65
CA THR A 2 -15.79 27.77 -4.83
C THR A 2 -14.38 27.32 -4.47
N SER A 3 -13.99 27.47 -3.21
CA SER A 3 -12.73 26.95 -2.70
C SER A 3 -12.64 25.44 -2.96
N PRO A 4 -11.46 24.91 -3.38
CA PRO A 4 -11.29 23.47 -3.51
C PRO A 4 -11.47 22.84 -2.13
N LYS A 5 -12.40 21.88 -2.03
CA LYS A 5 -12.52 21.02 -0.85
C LYS A 5 -11.22 20.23 -0.76
N HIS A 6 -10.36 20.56 0.20
CA HIS A 6 -9.23 19.71 0.53
C HIS A 6 -9.80 18.43 1.13
N THR A 7 -9.62 17.31 0.43
CA THR A 7 -9.95 15.99 0.99
C THR A 7 -9.00 15.75 2.15
N LEU A 8 -9.55 15.56 3.34
CA LEU A 8 -8.75 15.20 4.51
C LEU A 8 -8.10 13.82 4.26
N PRO A 9 -6.86 13.58 4.71
CA PRO A 9 -6.24 12.26 4.63
C PRO A 9 -7.11 11.19 5.28
N THR A 10 -7.20 9.99 4.69
CA THR A 10 -7.96 8.86 5.23
C THR A 10 -7.47 8.46 6.63
N HIS A 11 -6.17 8.58 6.87
CA HIS A 11 -5.54 8.27 8.16
C HIS A 11 -4.97 9.52 8.79
N THR A 12 -5.47 9.85 9.99
CA THR A 12 -5.04 11.00 10.78
C THR A 12 -4.45 10.54 12.12
N PRO A 13 -3.29 9.85 12.14
CA PRO A 13 -2.70 9.30 13.37
C PRO A 13 -2.36 10.37 14.43
N TYR A 14 -2.37 11.65 14.04
CA TYR A 14 -2.10 12.83 14.85
C TYR A 14 -3.37 13.61 15.26
N ASP A 15 -4.58 13.11 14.99
CA ASP A 15 -5.85 13.81 15.34
C ASP A 15 -6.20 13.81 16.85
N GLY A 16 -5.35 13.21 17.68
CA GLY A 16 -5.55 13.14 19.13
C GLY A 16 -6.54 12.06 19.59
N SER A 17 -7.05 11.22 18.68
CA SER A 17 -7.91 10.07 19.03
C SER A 17 -7.14 8.92 19.70
N SER A 18 -5.82 8.86 19.53
CA SER A 18 -4.96 7.83 20.11
C SER A 18 -4.73 8.05 21.61
N LYS A 19 -4.74 6.96 22.39
CA LYS A 19 -4.43 7.01 23.83
C LYS A 19 -3.01 7.53 24.06
N LEU A 20 -2.90 8.59 24.85
CA LEU A 20 -1.63 9.14 25.33
C LEU A 20 -0.78 8.02 25.97
N PHE A 21 0.53 8.07 25.72
CA PHE A 21 1.54 7.12 26.24
C PHE A 21 1.48 5.67 25.71
N SER A 22 0.82 5.43 24.57
CA SER A 22 0.93 4.15 23.87
C SER A 22 2.29 4.05 23.16
N ILE A 23 3.31 3.53 23.85
CA ILE A 23 4.62 3.22 23.26
C ILE A 23 4.61 1.75 22.87
N GLY A 24 4.56 1.45 21.57
CA GLY A 24 4.60 0.09 21.06
C GLY A 24 4.08 -0.04 19.62
N LEU A 25 4.29 -1.22 19.03
CA LEU A 25 3.72 -1.59 17.74
C LEU A 25 2.32 -2.17 17.96
N LYS A 26 1.33 -1.72 17.18
CA LYS A 26 0.02 -2.39 17.10
C LYS A 26 0.15 -3.58 16.15
N PRO A 27 -0.35 -4.78 16.51
CA PRO A 27 -0.42 -5.89 15.58
C PRO A 27 -1.15 -5.49 14.31
N LEU A 28 -0.56 -5.83 13.16
CA LEU A 28 -1.21 -5.70 11.85
C LEU A 28 -2.31 -6.75 11.76
N ASP A 29 -3.51 -6.34 11.35
CA ASP A 29 -4.58 -7.28 11.00
C ASP A 29 -4.37 -7.76 9.55
N PRO A 30 -4.07 -9.05 9.31
CA PRO A 30 -3.86 -9.57 7.96
C PRO A 30 -5.09 -9.44 7.04
N ALA A 31 -6.30 -9.24 7.60
CA ALA A 31 -7.51 -9.00 6.82
C ALA A 31 -7.67 -7.53 6.39
N ALA A 32 -6.89 -6.61 6.96
CA ALA A 32 -6.99 -5.16 6.73
C ALA A 32 -5.62 -4.51 6.49
N TRP A 33 -4.63 -5.29 6.07
CA TRP A 33 -3.26 -4.83 5.82
C TRP A 33 -3.05 -4.09 4.49
N ILE A 34 -3.97 -4.25 3.52
CA ILE A 34 -3.91 -3.60 2.20
C ILE A 34 -5.19 -2.80 1.95
N GLU A 35 -5.02 -1.58 1.45
CA GLU A 35 -6.11 -0.67 1.10
C GLU A 35 -6.11 -0.43 -0.41
N VAL A 36 -7.27 -0.61 -1.04
CA VAL A 36 -7.51 -0.28 -2.44
C VAL A 36 -8.42 0.93 -2.50
N ASP A 37 -7.97 1.98 -3.18
CA ASP A 37 -8.71 3.23 -3.35
C ASP A 37 -8.97 3.53 -4.84
N GLY A 38 -9.56 4.71 -5.10
CA GLY A 38 -9.86 5.16 -6.47
C GLY A 38 -8.64 5.42 -7.35
N HIS A 39 -7.41 5.37 -6.81
CA HIS A 39 -6.18 5.61 -7.55
C HIS A 39 -5.50 4.33 -8.02
N LEU A 40 -6.06 3.13 -7.71
CA LEU A 40 -5.47 1.85 -8.11
C LEU A 40 -5.18 1.77 -9.61
N LEU A 41 -6.17 2.04 -10.46
CA LEU A 41 -6.01 1.90 -11.91
C LEU A 41 -4.99 2.89 -12.50
N PRO A 42 -5.03 4.20 -12.15
CA PRO A 42 -3.97 5.13 -12.53
C PRO A 42 -2.56 4.69 -12.11
N TYR A 43 -2.40 4.17 -10.88
CA TYR A 43 -1.10 3.72 -10.39
C TYR A 43 -0.60 2.46 -11.08
N LEU A 44 -1.49 1.52 -11.42
CA LEU A 44 -1.12 0.34 -12.20
C LEU A 44 -0.69 0.73 -13.62
N ALA A 45 -1.41 1.64 -14.28
CA ALA A 45 -1.03 2.15 -15.59
C ALA A 45 0.35 2.82 -15.56
N GLU A 46 0.61 3.64 -14.54
CA GLU A 46 1.91 4.28 -14.36
C GLU A 46 3.02 3.25 -14.08
N LYS A 47 2.76 2.25 -13.24
CA LYS A 47 3.70 1.15 -13.01
C LYS A 47 4.06 0.45 -14.33
N HIS A 48 3.08 0.14 -15.18
CA HIS A 48 3.33 -0.44 -16.50
C HIS A 48 4.18 0.46 -17.40
N ARG A 49 3.90 1.77 -17.43
CA ARG A 49 4.68 2.73 -18.20
C ARG A 49 6.13 2.78 -17.72
N LEU A 50 6.34 2.82 -16.40
CA LEU A 50 7.68 2.86 -15.80
C LEU A 50 8.46 1.56 -16.06
N TYR A 51 7.81 0.40 -16.01
CA TYR A 51 8.46 -0.87 -16.37
C TYR A 51 8.89 -0.90 -17.85
N ALA A 52 8.17 -0.22 -18.74
CA ALA A 52 8.53 -0.14 -20.15
C ALA A 52 9.71 0.83 -20.40
N GLU A 53 9.82 1.89 -19.60
CA GLU A 53 10.82 2.94 -19.82
C GLU A 53 12.11 2.76 -19.02
N ILE A 54 12.02 2.35 -17.76
CA ILE A 54 13.14 2.30 -16.81
C ILE A 54 13.07 1.07 -15.88
N PRO A 55 12.93 -0.17 -16.41
CA PRO A 55 12.67 -1.36 -15.61
C PRO A 55 13.65 -1.58 -14.46
N GLU A 56 14.93 -1.27 -14.67
CA GLU A 56 16.02 -1.39 -13.69
C GLU A 56 15.89 -0.43 -12.50
N ARG A 57 15.07 0.63 -12.63
CA ARG A 57 14.75 1.55 -11.54
C ARG A 57 13.43 1.22 -10.86
N VAL A 58 12.58 0.42 -11.49
CA VAL A 58 11.27 0.03 -10.94
C VAL A 58 11.34 -1.26 -10.14
N PHE A 59 12.15 -2.21 -10.60
CA PHE A 59 12.38 -3.46 -9.89
C PHE A 59 13.86 -3.62 -9.56
N VAL A 60 14.13 -3.81 -8.27
CA VAL A 60 15.45 -4.12 -7.74
C VAL A 60 15.25 -5.19 -6.68
N GLU A 61 16.14 -6.17 -6.67
CA GLU A 61 16.23 -7.17 -5.62
C GLU A 61 17.66 -7.25 -5.10
N GLU A 62 17.81 -7.57 -3.82
CA GLU A 62 19.10 -7.95 -3.25
C GLU A 62 19.29 -9.46 -3.35
N ASP A 63 20.54 -9.89 -3.52
CA ASP A 63 20.89 -11.31 -3.55
C ASP A 63 20.39 -12.03 -2.29
N GLY A 64 19.66 -13.12 -2.48
CA GLY A 64 19.09 -13.91 -1.38
C GLY A 64 17.73 -13.43 -0.86
N THR A 65 17.14 -12.36 -1.41
CA THR A 65 15.83 -11.86 -0.95
C THR A 65 14.63 -12.47 -1.68
N ARG A 66 14.85 -13.28 -2.72
CA ARG A 66 13.79 -13.77 -3.60
C ARG A 66 12.73 -14.61 -2.89
N ASP A 67 13.11 -15.45 -1.93
CA ASP A 67 12.15 -16.28 -1.19
C ASP A 67 11.18 -15.41 -0.37
N ALA A 68 11.69 -14.36 0.29
CA ALA A 68 10.86 -13.43 1.05
C ALA A 68 9.94 -12.59 0.13
N GLN A 69 10.42 -12.22 -1.06
CA GLN A 69 9.58 -11.54 -2.05
C GLN A 69 8.44 -12.46 -2.55
N GLN A 70 8.74 -13.74 -2.78
CA GLN A 70 7.73 -14.73 -3.19
C GLN A 70 6.69 -14.94 -2.10
N GLU A 71 7.09 -15.01 -0.83
CA GLU A 71 6.16 -15.12 0.31
C GLU A 71 5.14 -13.98 0.30
N VAL A 72 5.60 -12.72 0.19
CA VAL A 72 4.71 -11.55 0.17
C VAL A 72 3.81 -11.55 -1.08
N LEU A 73 4.34 -11.96 -2.23
CA LEU A 73 3.56 -12.10 -3.46
C LEU A 73 2.41 -13.12 -3.29
N ASP A 74 2.71 -14.29 -2.72
CA ASP A 74 1.71 -15.34 -2.50
C ASP A 74 0.61 -14.87 -1.53
N LEU A 75 0.99 -14.17 -0.46
CA LEU A 75 0.04 -13.57 0.48
C LEU A 75 -0.87 -12.53 -0.19
N LEU A 76 -0.32 -11.66 -1.04
CA LEU A 76 -1.10 -10.67 -1.77
C LEU A 76 -2.04 -11.31 -2.81
N ALA A 77 -1.55 -12.30 -3.55
CA ALA A 77 -2.31 -13.01 -4.57
C ALA A 77 -3.52 -13.76 -3.99
N ALA A 78 -3.39 -14.28 -2.77
CA ALA A 78 -4.52 -14.86 -2.03
C ALA A 78 -5.46 -13.78 -1.47
N HIS A 79 -4.91 -12.74 -0.83
CA HIS A 79 -5.70 -11.74 -0.10
C HIS A 79 -6.56 -10.85 -1.01
N LEU A 80 -5.99 -10.34 -2.10
CA LEU A 80 -6.66 -9.28 -2.89
C LEU A 80 -7.97 -9.76 -3.53
N PRO A 81 -8.06 -10.93 -4.19
CA PRO A 81 -9.32 -11.41 -4.75
C PRO A 81 -10.36 -11.79 -3.70
N GLU A 82 -9.92 -12.30 -2.55
CA GLU A 82 -10.82 -12.63 -1.44
C GLU A 82 -11.43 -11.35 -0.84
N ARG A 83 -10.62 -10.30 -0.68
CA ARG A 83 -11.03 -9.06 0.00
C ARG A 83 -11.75 -8.07 -0.92
N PHE A 84 -11.41 -8.06 -2.21
CA PHE A 84 -11.87 -7.12 -3.23
C PHE A 84 -12.33 -7.89 -4.50
N PRO A 85 -13.50 -8.55 -4.46
CA PRO A 85 -14.02 -9.32 -5.59
C PRO A 85 -14.50 -8.46 -6.77
#